data_AF-A0A969J6X5-F1
#
_entry.id   AF-A0A969J6X5-F1
#
_cell.length_a   1.000
_cell.length_b   1.000
_cell.length_c   1.000
_cell.angle_alpha   90.00
_cell.angle_beta   90.00
_cell.angle_gamma   90.00
#
_symmetry.space_group_name_H-M   'P 1'
#
loop_
_entity.id
_entity.type
_entity.pdbx_description
1 polymer ?
#
loop_
_entity_poly.entity_id
_entity_poly.type
_entity_poly.pdbx_seq_one_letter_code
_entity_poly.pdbx_strand_id
1 'polypeptide(L)' 'EQVQIPEGIHLLFLPPKSPELQPAERLWPLTNEAVANRSFGSLDELEEITAHRCRVLLKRTELIQGLTNFYWWAEAVG' A
#
# COMPACT_ATOMS: atom_id res chain seq x y z
N GLU A 1 16.93 6.78 19.98
CA GLU A 1 16.83 5.31 20.18
C GLU A 1 16.90 4.61 18.84
N GLN A 2 17.45 3.40 18.81
CA GLN A 2 17.58 2.57 17.59
C GLN A 2 16.48 1.51 17.61
N VAL A 3 15.69 1.44 16.54
CA VAL A 3 14.58 0.47 16.41
C VAL A 3 15.15 -0.95 16.40
N GLN A 4 14.68 -1.80 17.30
CA GLN A 4 15.00 -3.22 17.32
C GLN A 4 14.12 -3.94 16.28
N ILE A 5 14.74 -4.60 15.32
CA ILE A 5 14.03 -5.29 14.24
C ILE A 5 13.71 -6.72 14.69
N PRO A 6 12.43 -7.15 14.70
CA PRO A 6 12.05 -8.51 15.04
C PRO A 6 12.67 -9.54 14.09
N GLU A 7 12.86 -10.77 14.58
CA GLU A 7 13.28 -11.89 13.75
C GLU A 7 12.30 -12.10 12.57
N GLY A 8 12.84 -12.34 11.38
CA GLY A 8 12.05 -12.53 10.14
C GLY A 8 11.61 -11.23 9.45
N ILE A 9 11.94 -10.05 9.99
CA ILE A 9 11.70 -8.76 9.31
C ILE A 9 13.01 -8.25 8.71
N HIS A 10 13.00 -7.99 7.40
CA HIS A 10 14.11 -7.40 6.67
C HIS A 10 13.77 -5.98 6.24
N LEU A 11 14.72 -5.06 6.43
CA LEU A 11 14.57 -3.69 5.98
C LEU A 11 15.12 -3.52 4.56
N LEU A 12 14.30 -3.01 3.66
CA LEU A 12 14.72 -2.55 2.34
C LEU A 12 14.76 -1.03 2.33
N PHE A 13 15.96 -0.47 2.15
CA PHE A 13 16.14 0.98 2.08
C PHE A 13 15.99 1.46 0.65
N LEU A 14 15.08 2.40 0.45
CA LEU A 14 14.85 3.03 -0.85
C LEU A 14 15.56 4.39 -0.91
N PRO A 15 15.97 4.84 -2.11
CA PRO A 15 16.47 6.19 -2.33
C PRO A 15 15.49 7.26 -1.80
N PRO A 16 16.00 8.37 -1.26
CA PRO A 16 15.15 9.46 -0.79
C PRO A 16 14.36 10.05 -1.95
N LYS A 17 13.07 10.37 -1.70
CA LYS A 17 12.16 11.02 -2.67
C LYS A 17 11.88 10.18 -3.93
N SER A 18 11.90 8.85 -3.80
CA SER A 18 11.53 7.89 -4.86
C SER A 18 10.19 7.19 -4.58
N PRO A 19 9.05 7.92 -4.62
CA PRO A 19 7.72 7.34 -4.42
C PRO A 19 7.40 6.22 -5.41
N GLU A 20 7.94 6.30 -6.62
CA GLU A 20 7.75 5.31 -7.68
C GLU A 20 8.27 3.91 -7.33
N LEU A 21 9.18 3.81 -6.37
CA LEU A 21 9.76 2.55 -5.89
C LEU A 21 8.98 1.96 -4.70
N GLN A 22 8.00 2.68 -4.15
CA GLN A 22 7.23 2.25 -2.99
C GLN A 22 5.90 1.59 -3.42
N PRO A 23 5.69 0.29 -3.16
CA PRO A 23 4.45 -0.42 -3.47
C PRO A 23 3.20 0.25 -2.88
N ALA A 24 3.30 0.82 -1.68
CA ALA A 24 2.19 1.50 -1.01
C ALA A 24 1.68 2.70 -1.81
N GLU A 25 2.58 3.49 -2.41
CA GLU A 25 2.21 4.66 -3.21
C GLU A 25 1.50 4.28 -4.51
N ARG A 26 1.81 3.09 -5.06
CA ARG A 26 1.13 2.53 -6.23
C ARG A 26 -0.33 2.16 -5.93
N LEU A 27 -0.67 1.90 -4.68
CA LEU A 27 -2.04 1.54 -4.26
C LEU A 27 -2.93 2.76 -4.01
N TRP A 28 -2.36 3.92 -3.67
CA TRP A 28 -3.13 5.11 -3.29
C TRP A 28 -4.16 5.56 -4.32
N PRO A 29 -3.90 5.58 -5.65
CA PRO A 29 -4.94 5.92 -6.61
C PRO A 29 -6.16 5.00 -6.48
N LEU A 30 -5.94 3.69 -6.34
CA LEU A 30 -7.01 2.72 -6.23
C LEU A 30 -7.82 2.86 -4.93
N THR A 31 -7.18 3.18 -3.80
CA THR A 31 -7.88 3.39 -2.54
C THR A 31 -8.59 4.74 -2.51
N ASN A 32 -7.94 5.80 -3.00
CA ASN A 32 -8.46 7.17 -2.95
C ASN A 32 -9.66 7.38 -3.88
N GLU A 33 -9.74 6.66 -5.01
CA GLU A 33 -10.91 6.68 -5.90
C GLU A 33 -12.24 6.45 -5.17
N ALA A 34 -12.25 5.63 -4.11
CA ALA A 34 -13.47 5.33 -3.37
C ALA A 34 -14.01 6.53 -2.57
N VAL A 35 -13.13 7.48 -2.23
CA VAL A 35 -13.44 8.62 -1.34
C VAL A 35 -13.24 9.98 -2.01
N ALA A 36 -12.66 10.01 -3.20
CA ALA A 36 -12.38 11.23 -3.93
C ALA A 36 -13.64 12.06 -4.17
N ASN A 37 -13.55 13.37 -3.94
CA ASN A 37 -14.64 14.34 -4.15
C ASN A 37 -15.91 14.08 -3.32
N ARG A 38 -15.78 13.40 -2.17
CA ARG A 38 -16.88 13.12 -1.26
C ARG A 38 -16.59 13.71 0.12
N SER A 39 -17.63 14.20 0.78
CA SER A 39 -17.60 14.51 2.22
C SER A 39 -18.24 13.38 3.02
N PHE A 40 -17.85 13.23 4.27
CA PHE A 40 -18.35 12.22 5.20
C PHE A 40 -18.78 12.90 6.50
N GLY A 41 -19.83 12.38 7.12
CA GLY A 41 -20.38 12.91 8.38
C GLY A 41 -19.60 12.47 9.62
N SER A 42 -18.79 11.41 9.51
CA SER A 42 -17.94 10.90 10.60
C SER A 42 -16.69 10.20 10.07
N LEU A 43 -15.73 9.96 10.97
CA LEU A 43 -14.57 9.12 10.68
C LEU A 43 -14.99 7.67 10.42
N ASP A 44 -15.96 7.14 11.17
CA ASP A 44 -16.47 5.77 10.99
C ASP A 44 -17.01 5.54 9.57
N GLU A 45 -17.70 6.53 9.01
CA GLU A 45 -18.22 6.45 7.63
C GLU A 45 -17.08 6.38 6.60
N LEU A 46 -16.05 7.23 6.76
CA LEU A 46 -14.86 7.21 5.91
C LEU A 46 -14.11 5.87 6.05
N GLU A 47 -13.97 5.35 7.27
CA GLU A 47 -13.30 4.10 7.55
C GLU A 47 -14.01 2.92 6.90
N GLU A 48 -15.33 2.79 7.05
CA GLU A 48 -16.07 1.66 6.48
C GLU A 48 -15.96 1.63 4.95
N ILE A 49 -16.03 2.78 4.29
CA ILE A 49 -15.89 2.88 2.83
C ILE A 49 -14.47 2.49 2.40
N THR A 50 -13.46 2.99 3.11
CA THR A 50 -12.06 2.68 2.81
C THR A 50 -11.76 1.20 3.05
N ALA A 51 -12.22 0.64 4.17
CA ALA A 51 -12.08 -0.77 4.50
C ALA A 51 -12.79 -1.67 3.48
N HIS A 52 -14.01 -1.28 3.05
CA HIS A 52 -14.72 -1.99 1.99
C HIS A 52 -13.93 -1.97 0.68
N ARG A 53 -13.39 -0.82 0.27
CA ARG A 53 -12.55 -0.72 -0.93
C ARG A 53 -11.33 -1.63 -0.84
N CYS A 54 -10.63 -1.64 0.30
CA CYS A 54 -9.51 -2.55 0.54
C CYS A 54 -9.94 -4.02 0.41
N ARG A 55 -11.07 -4.43 1.00
CA ARG A 55 -11.62 -5.80 0.86
C ARG A 55 -11.92 -6.17 -0.60
N VAL A 56 -12.38 -5.22 -1.42
CA VAL A 56 -12.59 -5.44 -2.87
C VAL A 56 -11.26 -5.60 -3.60
N LEU A 57 -10.28 -4.72 -3.32
CA LEU A 57 -8.96 -4.77 -3.93
C LEU A 57 -8.19 -6.04 -3.58
N LEU A 58 -8.32 -6.54 -2.34
CA LEU A 58 -7.72 -7.81 -1.90
C LEU A 58 -8.18 -9.02 -2.73
N LYS A 59 -9.37 -8.96 -3.35
CA LYS A 59 -9.87 -10.01 -4.24
C LYS A 59 -9.34 -9.89 -5.68
N ARG A 60 -8.63 -8.80 -6.01
CA ARG A 60 -8.08 -8.52 -7.35
C ARG A 60 -6.58 -8.76 -7.38
N THR A 61 -6.16 -9.97 -7.03
CA THR A 61 -4.75 -10.33 -6.82
C THR A 61 -3.86 -10.00 -8.02
N GLU A 62 -4.30 -10.26 -9.24
CA GLU A 62 -3.53 -9.96 -10.47
C GLU A 62 -3.27 -8.46 -10.65
N LEU A 63 -4.29 -7.62 -10.41
CA LEU A 63 -4.16 -6.17 -10.49
C LEU A 63 -3.17 -5.66 -9.44
N ILE A 64 -3.28 -6.14 -8.21
CA ILE A 64 -2.41 -5.72 -7.11
C ILE A 64 -0.97 -6.16 -7.41
N GLN A 65 -0.75 -7.41 -7.82
CA GLN A 65 0.56 -7.90 -8.22
C GLN A 65 1.15 -7.07 -9.36
N GLY A 66 0.40 -6.76 -10.41
CA GLY A 66 0.88 -5.94 -11.52
C GLY A 66 1.30 -4.52 -11.11
N LEU A 67 0.76 -3.99 -10.01
CA LEU A 67 1.07 -2.66 -9.51
C LEU A 67 2.21 -2.64 -8.48
N THR A 68 2.39 -3.72 -7.73
CA THR A 68 3.27 -3.74 -6.54
C THR A 68 4.44 -4.72 -6.64
N ASN A 69 4.38 -5.72 -7.53
CA ASN A 69 5.38 -6.78 -7.61
C ASN A 69 6.54 -6.38 -8.52
N PHE A 70 7.42 -5.51 -8.01
CA PHE A 70 8.64 -5.13 -8.72
C PHE A 70 9.61 -6.31 -8.81
N TYR A 71 10.06 -6.65 -10.03
CA TYR A 71 10.95 -7.80 -10.26
C TYR A 71 12.26 -7.72 -9.43
N TRP A 72 12.82 -6.51 -9.31
CA TRP A 72 14.06 -6.25 -8.56
C TRP A 72 13.87 -6.35 -7.04
N TRP A 73 12.64 -6.25 -6.54
CA TRP A 73 12.37 -6.35 -5.10
C TRP A 73 12.62 -7.78 -4.62
N ALA A 74 12.12 -8.78 -5.34
CA ALA A 74 12.30 -10.19 -5.00
C ALA A 74 13.80 -10.60 -4.99
N GLU A 75 14.58 -10.03 -5.90
CA GLU A 75 16.04 -10.24 -5.97
C GLU A 75 16.80 -9.56 -4.81
N ALA A 76 16.26 -8.48 -4.24
CA ALA A 76 16.91 -7.73 -3.16
C ALA A 76 16.68 -8.30 -1.76
N VAL A 77 15.64 -9.14 -1.57
CA VAL A 77 15.31 -9.78 -0.28
C VAL A 77 15.56 -11.30 -0.26
N GLY A 78 15.96 -11.89 -1.38
CA GLY A 78 16.41 -13.29 -1.48
C GLY A 78 17.89 -13.45 -1.21
#